data_AF-A0A1D2AIV6-F1
#
_entry.id   AF-A0A1D2AIV6-F1
#
_cell.length_a   1.000
_cell.length_b   1.000
_cell.length_c   1.000
_cell.angle_alpha   90.00
_cell.angle_beta   90.00
_cell.angle_gamma   90.00
#
_symmetry.space_group_name_H-M   'P 1'
#
loop_
_entity.id
_entity.type
_entity.pdbx_description
1 polymer ?
#
loop_
_entity_poly.entity_id
_entity_poly.type
_entity_poly.pdbx_seq_one_letter_code
_entity_poly.pdbx_strand_id
1 'polypeptide(L)'
;VVQKERSADMGNNLGNYSTINGTIYTTLLEPEPPKKFVPEHDPNFGFPDGRKPRVMKATEEEMISARIPHRLRGYCAHDLIN
;
A
#
# COMPACT_ATOMS: atom_id res chain seq x y z
N VAL A 1 -31.07 0.18 -3.65
CA VAL A 1 -30.17 0.21 -2.47
C VAL A 1 -29.11 -0.86 -2.68
N VAL A 2 -27.98 -0.49 -3.28
CA VAL A 2 -26.86 -1.43 -3.50
C VAL A 2 -25.92 -1.26 -2.31
N GLN A 3 -26.00 -2.20 -1.36
CA GLN A 3 -25.04 -2.29 -0.27
C GLN A 3 -23.73 -2.81 -0.87
N LYS A 4 -22.80 -1.90 -1.19
CA LYS A 4 -21.44 -2.25 -1.59
C LYS A 4 -20.67 -2.52 -0.30
N GLU A 5 -20.74 -3.76 0.19
CA GLU A 5 -19.92 -4.24 1.30
C GLU A 5 -18.45 -4.22 0.86
N ARG A 6 -17.74 -3.14 1.18
CA ARG A 6 -16.29 -3.08 1.07
C ARG A 6 -15.70 -3.68 2.33
N SER A 7 -15.36 -4.96 2.27
CA SER A 7 -14.57 -5.61 3.29
C SER A 7 -13.20 -4.91 3.36
N ALA A 8 -12.93 -4.28 4.49
CA ALA A 8 -11.59 -3.82 4.84
C ALA A 8 -10.77 -5.07 5.19
N ASP A 9 -10.10 -5.66 4.20
CA ASP A 9 -9.30 -6.86 4.43
C ASP A 9 -7.93 -6.49 4.99
N MET A 10 -7.86 -6.35 6.31
CA MET A 10 -6.59 -6.52 7.01
C MET A 10 -6.34 -8.02 7.20
N GLY A 11 -5.73 -8.63 6.20
CA GLY A 11 -4.83 -9.76 6.43
C GLY A 11 -5.19 -11.13 5.88
N ASN A 12 -6.06 -11.30 4.88
CA ASN A 12 -6.03 -12.53 4.06
C ASN A 12 -6.53 -12.37 2.61
N ASN A 13 -5.63 -11.95 1.71
CA ASN A 13 -5.99 -11.60 0.31
C ASN A 13 -5.96 -12.77 -0.71
N LEU A 14 -5.71 -14.03 -0.30
CA LEU A 14 -5.33 -15.09 -1.25
C LEU A 14 -6.23 -16.33 -1.27
N GLY A 15 -7.30 -16.39 -0.48
CA GLY A 15 -8.29 -17.45 -0.66
C GLY A 15 -9.21 -17.70 0.52
N ASN A 16 -10.29 -18.43 0.24
CA ASN A 16 -11.19 -18.95 1.25
C ASN A 16 -10.65 -20.29 1.78
N TYR A 17 -10.64 -20.45 3.10
CA TYR A 17 -10.31 -21.72 3.74
C TYR A 17 -11.56 -22.60 3.87
N SER A 18 -11.47 -23.85 3.44
CA SER A 18 -12.53 -24.86 3.63
C SER A 18 -11.99 -26.04 4.42
N THR A 19 -12.72 -26.47 5.45
CA THR A 19 -12.34 -27.65 6.25
C THR A 19 -13.17 -28.85 5.80
N ILE A 20 -12.51 -29.89 5.29
CA ILE A 20 -13.14 -31.17 4.97
C ILE A 20 -12.48 -32.23 5.84
N ASN A 21 -13.26 -32.92 6.67
CA ASN A 21 -12.78 -33.99 7.56
C ASN A 21 -11.58 -33.58 8.45
N GLY A 22 -11.61 -32.36 9.01
CA GLY A 22 -10.55 -31.83 9.87
C GLY A 22 -9.28 -31.39 9.13
N THR A 23 -9.22 -31.54 7.80
CA THR A 23 -8.12 -31.05 6.97
C THR A 23 -8.50 -29.70 6.36
N ILE A 24 -7.61 -28.71 6.47
CA ILE A 24 -7.81 -27.36 5.93
C ILE A 24 -7.31 -27.34 4.48
N TYR A 25 -8.20 -27.05 3.55
CA TYR A 25 -7.89 -26.83 2.15
C TYR A 25 -7.94 -25.33 1.85
N THR A 26 -6.92 -24.83 1.16
CA THR A 26 -6.90 -23.44 0.68
C THR A 26 -7.26 -23.45 -0.80
N THR A 27 -8.37 -22.79 -1.13
CA THR A 27 -8.71 -22.56 -2.54
C THR A 27 -7.86 -21.38 -3.03
N LEU A 28 -6.90 -21.66 -3.91
CA LEU A 28 -6.09 -20.63 -4.57
C LEU A 28 -6.97 -19.93 -5.60
N LEU A 29 -7.53 -18.78 -5.21
CA LEU A 29 -8.12 -17.86 -6.17
C LEU A 29 -6.96 -17.12 -6.81
N GLU A 30 -6.80 -17.27 -8.13
CA GLU A 30 -5.86 -16.42 -8.86
C GLU A 30 -6.28 -14.96 -8.64
N PRO A 31 -5.41 -14.12 -8.03
CA PRO A 31 -5.79 -12.75 -7.76
C PRO A 31 -5.92 -12.01 -9.09
N GLU A 32 -6.93 -11.13 -9.19
CA GLU A 32 -6.98 -10.17 -10.28
C GLU A 32 -5.63 -9.40 -10.34
N PRO A 33 -5.14 -9.04 -11.54
CA PRO A 33 -3.91 -8.25 -11.64
C PRO A 33 -4.05 -7.00 -10.78
N PRO A 34 -3.01 -6.63 -10.01
CA PRO A 34 -3.11 -5.57 -9.01
C PRO A 34 -3.50 -4.27 -9.71
N LYS A 35 -4.73 -3.81 -9.45
CA LYS A 35 -5.21 -2.51 -9.93
C LYS A 35 -4.40 -1.43 -9.22
N LYS A 36 -4.02 -0.37 -9.95
CA LYS A 36 -3.43 0.83 -9.33
C LYS A 36 -4.44 1.36 -8.31
N PHE A 37 -4.12 1.27 -7.03
CA PHE A 37 -4.99 1.74 -5.97
C PHE A 37 -5.08 3.27 -6.04
N VAL A 38 -6.29 3.78 -6.17
CA VAL A 38 -6.59 5.21 -6.06
C VAL A 38 -7.51 5.35 -4.85
N PRO A 39 -7.14 6.16 -3.84
CA PRO A 39 -8.01 6.43 -2.71
C PRO A 39 -9.34 7.01 -3.18
N GLU A 40 -10.46 6.43 -2.76
CA GLU A 40 -11.80 6.93 -3.12
C GLU A 40 -12.24 8.15 -2.30
N HIS A 41 -11.64 8.32 -1.12
CA HIS A 41 -11.98 9.39 -0.19
C HIS A 41 -10.94 10.52 -0.24
N ASP A 42 -11.38 11.73 0.07
CA ASP A 42 -10.51 12.89 0.21
C ASP A 42 -9.39 12.59 1.22
N PRO A 43 -8.12 12.82 0.87
CA PRO A 43 -7.01 12.76 1.81
C PRO A 43 -7.21 13.58 3.09
N ASN A 44 -8.02 14.63 3.11
CA ASN A 44 -8.27 15.40 4.33
C ASN A 44 -9.51 14.94 5.12
N PHE A 45 -10.24 13.93 4.63
CA PHE A 45 -11.41 13.41 5.32
C PHE A 45 -11.01 12.84 6.69
N GLY A 46 -11.59 13.38 7.77
CA GLY A 46 -11.26 13.04 9.15
C GLY A 46 -10.09 13.82 9.76
N PHE A 47 -9.54 14.82 9.06
CA PHE A 47 -8.43 15.66 9.53
C PHE A 47 -8.88 17.13 9.57
N PRO A 48 -9.44 17.62 10.69
CA PRO A 48 -10.06 18.95 10.78
C PRO A 48 -9.06 20.09 10.50
N ASP A 49 -7.82 19.94 10.95
CA ASP A 49 -6.72 20.90 10.70
C ASP A 49 -5.83 20.49 9.51
N GLY A 50 -6.27 19.49 8.73
CA GLY A 50 -5.52 18.92 7.62
C GLY A 50 -4.44 17.89 8.03
N ARG A 51 -3.88 17.20 7.03
CA ARG A 51 -2.76 16.27 7.23
C ARG A 51 -1.42 17.00 7.12
N LYS A 52 -0.49 16.70 8.03
CA LYS A 52 0.90 17.17 7.90
C LYS A 52 1.51 16.59 6.60
N PRO A 53 2.09 17.43 5.71
CA PRO A 53 2.70 16.95 4.49
C PRO A 53 3.94 16.10 4.78
N ARG A 54 4.20 15.12 3.92
CA ARG A 54 5.47 14.38 3.95
C ARG A 54 6.57 15.30 3.44
N VAL A 55 7.68 15.36 4.16
CA VAL A 55 8.83 16.21 3.80
C VAL A 55 9.96 15.32 3.32
N MET A 56 10.48 15.62 2.12
CA MET A 56 11.71 15.02 1.61
C MET A 56 12.89 15.56 2.41
N LYS A 57 13.71 14.66 3.00
CA LYS A 57 14.90 15.08 3.75
C LYS A 57 16.15 15.23 2.87
N ALA A 58 16.31 14.37 1.87
CA ALA A 58 17.42 14.42 0.92
C ALA A 58 17.09 15.35 -0.26
N THR A 59 18.09 16.08 -0.74
CA THR A 59 17.98 16.89 -1.96
C THR A 59 18.12 16.02 -3.21
N GLU A 60 17.66 16.53 -4.35
CA GLU A 60 17.80 15.80 -5.62
C GLU A 60 19.27 15.62 -6.02
N GLU A 61 20.10 16.64 -5.81
CA GLU A 61 21.52 16.62 -6.11
C GLU A 61 22.26 15.56 -5.27
N GLU A 62 21.91 15.42 -3.99
CA GLU A 62 22.44 14.37 -3.11
C GLU A 62 22.05 12.96 -3.60
N MET A 63 20.81 12.78 -4.06
CA MET A 63 20.36 11.48 -4.60
C MET A 63 21.05 11.13 -5.93
N ILE A 64 21.35 12.14 -6.76
CA ILE A 64 22.05 11.96 -8.04
C ILE A 64 23.52 11.62 -7.78
N SER A 65 24.19 12.34 -6.87
CA SER A 65 25.59 12.11 -6.54
C SER A 65 25.79 10.72 -5.91
N ALA A 66 24.85 10.27 -5.07
CA ALA A 66 24.81 8.92 -4.52
C ALA A 66 24.37 7.83 -5.53
N ARG A 67 24.09 8.18 -6.78
CA ARG A 67 23.65 7.27 -7.86
C ARG A 67 22.45 6.40 -7.47
N ILE A 68 21.51 6.95 -6.70
CA ILE A 68 20.33 6.22 -6.25
C ILE A 68 19.40 5.97 -7.45
N PRO A 69 18.99 4.71 -7.69
CA PRO A 69 18.06 4.39 -8.77
C PRO A 69 16.67 4.99 -8.51
N HIS A 70 15.94 5.37 -9.57
CA HIS A 70 14.65 6.07 -9.45
C HIS A 70 13.64 5.38 -8.53
N ARG A 71 13.60 4.04 -8.51
CA ARG A 71 12.66 3.28 -7.65
C ARG A 71 12.92 3.51 -6.14
N LEU A 72 14.14 3.90 -5.77
CA LEU A 72 14.56 4.09 -4.37
C LEU A 72 14.56 5.57 -3.95
N ARG A 73 14.26 6.51 -4.85
CA ARG A 73 14.19 7.96 -4.56
C ARG A 73 12.87 8.36 -3.86
N GLY A 74 12.45 7.58 -2.87
CA GLY A 74 11.29 7.90 -2.05
C GLY A 74 11.60 8.89 -0.93
N TYR A 75 10.61 9.21 -0.09
CA TYR A 75 10.78 10.07 1.09
C TYR A 75 11.86 9.60 2.08
N CYS A 76 12.22 8.32 2.04
CA CYS A 76 13.26 7.70 2.86
C CYS A 76 14.62 7.59 2.16
N ALA A 77 14.83 8.21 0.99
CA ALA A 77 16.10 8.10 0.26
C ALA A 77 17.32 8.61 1.04
N HIS A 78 17.10 9.49 2.03
CA HIS A 78 18.13 9.97 2.94
C HIS A 78 18.80 8.83 3.74
N ASP A 79 18.10 7.73 4.01
CA ASP A 79 18.64 6.57 4.72
C ASP A 79 19.63 5.75 3.86
N LEU A 80 19.69 6.00 2.55
CA LEU A 80 20.63 5.34 1.63
C LEU A 80 21.90 6.17 1.38
N ILE A 81 21.89 7.44 1.80
CA ILE A 81 22.99 8.39 1.60
C ILE A 81 23.86 8.46 2.87
N ASN A 82 23.25 8.29 4.05
CA ASN A 82 23.87 8.46 5.37
C ASN A 82 24.47 7.17 5.95
#